data_AF-D9WTK9-F1
#
_entry.id   AF-D9WTK9-F1
#
_cell.length_a   1.000
_cell.length_b   1.000
_cell.length_c   1.000
_cell.angle_alpha   90.00
_cell.angle_beta   90.00
_cell.angle_gamma   90.00
#
_symmetry.space_group_name_H-M   'P 1'
#
loop_
_entity.id
_entity.type
_entity.pdbx_description
1 polymer ?
#
loop_
_entity_poly.entity_id
_entity_poly.type
_entity_poly.pdbx_seq_one_letter_code
_entity_poly.pdbx_strand_id
1 'polypeptide(L)'
;MTALHRVADGGTAIDPEVVAQLFARTRPDNNLDRLSPRGRVVLALMAEGLGNTAVAERLVVTEGAVHKHIRNIFAKLGLAPTDRTDRRVAAVLHYLDDAQRRA
;
A
#
# COMPACT_ATOMS: atom_id res chain seq x y z
N MET A 1 13.39 -5.53 -39.74
CA MET A 1 13.39 -7.00 -39.82
C MET A 1 13.88 -7.53 -38.47
N THR A 2 12.97 -7.75 -37.51
CA THR A 2 12.26 -9.02 -37.21
C THR A 2 13.15 -10.03 -36.48
N ALA A 3 12.85 -10.30 -35.20
CA ALA A 3 13.09 -11.56 -34.45
C ALA A 3 12.69 -11.31 -32.97
N LEU A 4 11.45 -11.45 -32.52
CA LEU A 4 10.69 -12.70 -32.30
C LEU A 4 11.54 -13.96 -32.07
N HIS A 5 12.12 -14.08 -30.87
CA HIS A 5 12.49 -15.33 -30.18
C HIS A 5 12.70 -14.89 -28.71
N ARG A 6 12.10 -15.43 -27.66
CA ARG A 6 11.71 -16.81 -27.40
C ARG A 6 10.85 -16.78 -26.12
N VAL A 7 9.59 -17.19 -26.23
CA VAL A 7 8.81 -17.65 -25.07
C VAL A 7 9.13 -19.13 -24.93
N ALA A 8 9.77 -19.53 -23.84
CA ALA A 8 9.98 -20.93 -23.48
C ALA A 8 10.18 -21.02 -21.95
N ASP A 9 9.04 -21.06 -21.24
CA ASP A 9 8.81 -21.77 -19.95
C ASP A 9 7.53 -21.34 -19.21
N GLY A 10 6.64 -20.58 -19.84
CA GLY A 10 5.29 -20.32 -19.28
C GLY A 10 5.22 -19.18 -18.26
N GLY A 11 6.24 -18.34 -18.17
CA GLY A 11 6.14 -17.01 -17.54
C GLY A 11 5.85 -15.94 -18.59
N THR A 12 4.82 -15.13 -18.37
CA THR A 12 4.47 -14.00 -19.24
C THR A 12 5.61 -12.97 -19.26
N ALA A 13 6.31 -12.81 -20.39
CA ALA A 13 7.23 -11.71 -20.59
C ALA A 13 6.39 -10.43 -20.80
N ILE A 14 6.22 -9.65 -19.74
CA ILE A 14 5.56 -8.34 -19.86
C ILE A 14 6.56 -7.37 -20.49
N ASP A 15 6.15 -6.77 -21.60
CA ASP A 15 6.90 -5.74 -22.31
C ASP A 15 7.21 -4.54 -21.37
N PRO A 16 8.46 -4.01 -21.34
CA PRO A 16 8.85 -2.92 -20.44
C PRO A 16 7.99 -1.66 -20.58
N GLU A 17 7.48 -1.40 -21.78
CA GLU A 17 6.61 -0.26 -22.06
C GLU A 17 5.18 -0.52 -21.59
N VAL A 18 4.71 -1.77 -21.67
CA VAL A 18 3.46 -2.21 -21.05
C VAL A 18 3.56 -2.19 -19.52
N VAL A 19 4.72 -2.56 -18.95
CA VAL A 19 5.03 -2.41 -17.52
C VAL A 19 4.98 -0.94 -17.13
N ALA A 20 5.66 -0.05 -17.89
CA ALA A 20 5.66 1.38 -17.64
C ALA A 20 4.25 1.99 -17.75
N GLN A 21 3.43 1.55 -18.69
CA GLN A 21 2.03 1.99 -18.82
C GLN A 21 1.13 1.44 -17.71
N LEU A 22 1.40 0.23 -17.20
CA LEU A 22 0.72 -0.34 -16.04
C LEU A 22 1.06 0.43 -14.75
N PHE A 23 2.34 0.82 -14.58
CA PHE A 23 2.79 1.70 -13.51
C PHE A 23 2.31 3.15 -13.69
N ALA A 24 2.19 3.66 -14.91
CA ALA A 24 1.68 5.02 -15.18
C ALA A 24 0.17 5.13 -14.97
N ARG A 25 -0.60 4.05 -15.22
CA ARG A 25 -2.02 3.92 -14.85
C ARG A 25 -2.22 3.72 -13.36
N THR A 26 -1.23 3.10 -12.71
CA THR A 26 -1.09 3.02 -11.25
C THR A 26 -0.24 4.20 -10.77
N ARG A 27 -0.59 5.42 -11.17
CA ARG A 27 -0.12 6.60 -10.46
C ARG A 27 -1.14 6.83 -9.35
N PRO A 28 -1.03 6.19 -8.16
CA PRO A 28 -1.76 6.71 -7.04
C PRO A 28 -1.14 8.10 -6.84
N ASP A 29 -1.93 9.13 -7.12
CA ASP A 29 -1.76 10.41 -6.46
C ASP A 29 -1.31 10.12 -5.03
N ASN A 30 -0.26 10.79 -4.57
CA ASN A 30 0.43 10.55 -3.32
C ASN A 30 -0.55 10.71 -2.13
N ASN A 31 -1.41 9.71 -1.95
CA ASN A 31 -2.54 9.73 -1.02
C ASN A 31 -2.03 9.58 0.41
N LEU A 32 -0.79 9.10 0.56
CA LEU A 32 -0.08 9.15 1.83
C LEU A 32 0.11 10.59 2.31
N ASP A 33 0.25 11.56 1.40
CA ASP A 33 0.32 12.97 1.77
C ASP A 33 -0.98 13.55 2.33
N ARG A 34 -2.10 12.89 2.06
CA ARG A 34 -3.41 13.24 2.62
C ARG A 34 -3.60 12.69 4.03
N LEU A 35 -2.75 11.76 4.48
CA LEU A 35 -2.82 11.20 5.82
C LEU A 35 -2.45 12.25 6.87
N SER A 36 -3.16 12.23 8.00
CA SER A 36 -2.73 13.05 9.14
C SER A 36 -1.39 12.54 9.68
N PRO A 37 -0.62 13.37 10.40
CA PRO A 37 0.63 12.93 11.01
C PRO A 37 0.42 11.67 11.86
N ARG A 38 -0.65 11.63 12.66
CA ARG A 38 -1.02 10.45 13.45
C ARG A 38 -1.35 9.24 12.60
N GLY A 39 -2.04 9.43 11.47
CA GLY A 39 -2.37 8.36 10.53
C GLY A 39 -1.12 7.73 9.90
N ARG A 40 -0.12 8.54 9.55
CA ARG A 40 1.16 8.00 9.04
C ARG A 40 1.90 7.18 10.09
N VAL A 41 1.94 7.64 11.35
CA VAL A 41 2.57 6.88 12.45
C VAL A 41 1.86 5.54 12.66
N VAL A 42 0.52 5.52 12.68
CA VAL A 42 -0.25 4.27 12.77
C VAL A 42 0.07 3.35 11.59
N LEU A 43 0.13 3.89 10.36
CA LEU A 43 0.46 3.10 9.17
C LEU A 43 1.88 2.53 9.19
N ALA A 44 2.87 3.29 9.68
CA ALA A 44 4.23 2.81 9.87
C ALA A 44 4.30 1.64 10.86
N LEU A 45 3.64 1.76 12.01
CA LEU A 45 3.56 0.66 13.00
C LEU A 45 2.84 -0.58 12.44
N MET A 46 1.83 -0.38 11.58
CA MET A 46 1.20 -1.49 10.87
C MET A 46 2.16 -2.19 9.89
N ALA A 47 3.03 -1.42 9.22
CA ALA A 47 4.06 -1.94 8.33
C ALA A 47 5.18 -2.70 9.06
N GLU A 48 5.42 -2.38 10.34
CA GLU A 48 6.24 -3.20 11.23
C GLU A 48 5.56 -4.52 11.67
N GLY A 49 4.32 -4.76 11.24
CA GLY A 49 3.57 -5.99 11.54
C GLY A 49 2.75 -5.95 12.84
N LEU A 50 2.63 -4.79 13.51
CA LEU A 50 1.97 -4.72 14.82
C LEU A 50 0.44 -4.78 14.76
N GLY A 51 -0.18 -5.64 15.56
CA GLY A 51 -1.62 -5.66 15.78
C GLY A 51 -2.17 -4.40 16.49
N ASN A 52 -3.50 -4.24 16.51
CA ASN A 52 -4.14 -3.02 17.02
C ASN A 52 -3.83 -2.75 18.50
N THR A 53 -3.77 -3.79 19.34
CA THR A 53 -3.40 -3.70 20.76
C THR A 53 -1.98 -3.17 20.93
N ALA A 54 -1.00 -3.75 20.23
CA ALA A 54 0.39 -3.31 20.29
C ALA A 54 0.57 -1.87 19.75
N VAL A 55 -0.18 -1.50 18.70
CA VAL A 55 -0.23 -0.11 18.22
C VAL A 55 -0.81 0.82 19.30
N ALA A 56 -1.90 0.43 19.95
CA ALA A 56 -2.55 1.22 21.00
C ALA A 56 -1.60 1.45 22.19
N GLU A 57 -0.89 0.41 22.63
CA GLU A 57 0.11 0.45 23.70
C GLU A 57 1.28 1.38 23.35
N ARG A 58 1.91 1.19 22.18
CA ARG A 58 3.04 2.06 21.74
C ARG A 58 2.63 3.53 21.63
N LEU A 59 1.37 3.77 21.29
CA LEU A 59 0.85 5.10 21.06
C LEU A 59 0.18 5.72 22.29
N VAL A 60 0.05 4.97 23.39
CA VAL A 60 -0.63 5.36 24.63
C VAL A 60 -2.04 5.89 24.33
N VAL A 61 -2.81 5.13 23.55
CA VAL A 61 -4.21 5.43 23.19
C VAL A 61 -5.09 4.19 23.36
N THR A 62 -6.40 4.34 23.22
CA THR A 62 -7.32 3.20 23.22
C THR A 62 -7.31 2.47 21.89
N GLU A 63 -7.62 1.17 21.89
CA GLU A 63 -7.82 0.41 20.65
C GLU A 63 -8.91 1.00 19.75
N GLY A 64 -9.97 1.57 20.35
CA GLY A 64 -11.01 2.29 19.63
C GLY A 64 -10.46 3.49 18.83
N ALA A 65 -9.48 4.21 19.39
CA ALA A 65 -8.80 5.29 18.68
C ALA A 65 -7.96 4.74 17.50
N VAL A 66 -7.26 3.62 17.70
CA VAL A 66 -6.53 2.94 16.61
C VAL A 66 -7.49 2.52 15.49
N HIS A 67 -8.62 1.90 15.81
CA HIS A 67 -9.64 1.54 14.83
C HIS A 67 -10.19 2.76 14.07
N LYS A 68 -10.34 3.92 14.73
CA LYS A 68 -10.74 5.16 14.08
C LYS A 68 -9.66 5.66 13.12
N HIS A 69 -8.40 5.61 13.52
CA HIS A 69 -7.28 5.98 12.65
C HIS A 69 -7.19 5.05 11.43
N ILE A 70 -7.29 3.74 11.60
CA ILE A 70 -7.25 2.75 10.50
C ILE A 70 -8.39 3.00 9.51
N ARG A 71 -9.63 3.20 9.99
CA ARG A 71 -10.78 3.54 9.12
C ARG A 71 -10.52 4.82 8.31
N ASN A 72 -9.98 5.85 8.95
CA ASN A 72 -9.65 7.10 8.28
C ASN A 72 -8.51 6.94 7.26
N ILE A 73 -7.51 6.09 7.54
CA ILE A 73 -6.43 5.77 6.61
C ILE A 73 -7.02 5.11 5.36
N PHE A 74 -7.85 4.07 5.51
CA PHE A 74 -8.48 3.39 4.38
C PHE A 74 -9.32 4.35 3.53
N ALA A 75 -10.13 5.19 4.17
CA ALA A 75 -10.92 6.19 3.45
C ALA A 75 -10.04 7.17 2.65
N LYS A 76 -8.94 7.66 3.24
CA LYS A 76 -8.02 8.60 2.58
C LYS A 76 -7.18 7.96 1.48
N LEU A 77 -6.90 6.66 1.57
CA LEU A 77 -6.20 5.89 0.55
C LEU A 77 -7.15 5.34 -0.53
N GLY A 78 -8.46 5.56 -0.42
CA GLY A 78 -9.44 5.02 -1.37
C GLY A 78 -9.63 3.51 -1.28
N LEU A 79 -9.30 2.90 -0.15
CA LEU A 79 -9.37 1.45 0.08
C LEU A 79 -10.79 1.06 0.52
N ALA A 80 -11.67 0.91 -0.47
CA ALA A 80 -13.01 0.37 -0.25
C ALA A 80 -12.95 -1.10 0.21
N PRO A 81 -13.93 -1.59 1.00
CA PRO A 81 -14.04 -3.01 1.30
C PRO A 81 -14.17 -3.83 0.01
N THR A 82 -13.41 -4.92 -0.11
CA THR A 82 -13.49 -5.88 -1.21
C THR A 82 -13.23 -7.28 -0.67
N ASP A 83 -13.80 -8.30 -1.29
CA ASP A 83 -13.53 -9.70 -0.91
C ASP A 83 -12.22 -10.25 -1.50
N ARG A 84 -11.56 -9.47 -2.37
CA ARG A 84 -10.35 -9.90 -3.09
C ARG A 84 -9.06 -9.52 -2.39
N THR A 85 -9.07 -8.47 -1.57
CA THR A 85 -7.87 -7.91 -0.97
C THR A 85 -8.10 -7.47 0.47
N ASP A 86 -7.15 -7.81 1.35
CA ASP A 86 -7.12 -7.27 2.70
C ASP A 86 -6.69 -5.80 2.64
N ARG A 87 -7.55 -4.91 3.14
CA ARG A 87 -7.31 -3.45 3.12
C ARG A 87 -6.11 -3.02 3.94
N ARG A 88 -5.81 -3.73 5.03
CA ARG A 88 -4.64 -3.45 5.86
C ARG A 88 -3.37 -3.80 5.10
N VAL A 89 -3.33 -4.98 4.47
CA VAL A 89 -2.21 -5.40 3.63
C VAL A 89 -2.02 -4.41 2.47
N ALA A 90 -3.10 -4.05 1.77
CA ALA A 90 -3.04 -3.04 0.72
C ALA A 90 -2.46 -1.72 1.23
N ALA A 91 -2.96 -1.18 2.34
CA ALA A 91 -2.45 0.06 2.94
C ALA A 91 -0.95 -0.01 3.27
N VAL A 92 -0.49 -1.14 3.82
CA VAL A 92 0.93 -1.36 4.13
C VAL A 92 1.78 -1.40 2.86
N LEU A 93 1.34 -2.10 1.81
CA LEU A 93 2.05 -2.13 0.53
C LEU A 93 2.17 -0.73 -0.09
N HIS A 94 1.11 0.07 -0.04
CA HIS A 94 1.16 1.48 -0.45
C HIS A 94 2.22 2.29 0.33
N TYR A 95 2.34 2.07 1.63
CA TYR A 95 3.34 2.74 2.48
C TYR A 95 4.78 2.33 2.14
N LEU A 96 5.05 1.04 1.98
CA LEU A 96 6.39 0.53 1.68
C LEU A 96 6.88 0.97 0.30
N ASP A 97 6.00 0.98 -0.69
CA ASP A 97 6.28 1.45 -2.04
C ASP A 97 6.64 2.96 -2.06
N ASP A 98 5.99 3.79 -1.23
CA ASP A 98 6.39 5.19 -1.05
C ASP A 98 7.71 5.36 -0.28
N ALA A 99 7.95 4.55 0.75
CA ALA A 99 9.21 4.57 1.49
C ALA A 99 10.39 4.21 0.58
N GLN A 100 10.24 3.20 -0.30
CA GLN A 100 11.26 2.79 -1.25
C GLN A 100 11.53 3.87 -2.31
N ARG A 101 10.52 4.63 -2.74
CA ARG A 101 10.70 5.75 -3.69
C ARG A 101 11.46 6.94 -3.11
N ARG A 102 11.43 7.11 -1.79
CA ARG A 102 12.07 8.24 -1.09
C ARG A 102 13.50 7.92 -0.63
N ALA A 103 13.92 6.66 -0.74
CA ALA A 103 15.28 6.18 -0.45
C ALA A 103 16.17 6.35 -1.69
#